data_AF-A0A8D2GHA3-F1
#
_entry.id   AF-A0A8D2GHA3-F1
#
_cell.length_a   1.000
_cell.length_b   1.000
_cell.length_c   1.000
_cell.angle_alpha   90.00
_cell.angle_beta   90.00
_cell.angle_gamma   90.00
#
_symmetry.space_group_name_H-M   'P 1'
#
loop_
_entity.id
_entity.type
_entity.pdbx_description
1 polymer ?
#
loop_
_entity_poly.entity_id
_entity_poly.type
_entity_poly.pdbx_seq_one_letter_code
_entity_poly.pdbx_strand_id
1 'polypeptide(L)'
;VSHHPWPALDLFKEFVDFQWKLGLAASCDSCRSLKYPYVAVMLKVADHSGQVKTKSFEMIVPQFQNFDRQFKEIAAAIEAM
;
A
#
# COMPACT_ATOMS: atom_id res chain seq x y z
N VAL A 1 22.93 17.08 27.07
CA VAL A 1 21.62 17.09 26.39
C VAL A 1 21.89 17.16 24.90
N SER A 2 22.00 16.00 24.25
CA SER A 2 22.26 15.91 22.81
C SER A 2 20.94 16.12 22.06
N HIS A 3 20.81 17.27 21.39
CA HIS A 3 19.72 17.55 20.48
C HIS A 3 19.86 16.64 19.25
N HIS A 4 19.07 15.57 19.18
CA HIS A 4 18.88 14.81 17.95
C HIS A 4 18.12 15.69 16.93
N PRO A 5 18.54 15.78 15.65
CA PRO A 5 18.04 16.84 14.77
C PRO A 5 16.66 16.56 14.19
N TRP A 6 16.07 15.37 14.39
CA TRP A 6 14.89 14.94 13.64
C TRP A 6 13.88 14.15 14.48
N PRO A 7 13.03 14.81 15.28
CA PRO A 7 11.86 14.16 15.91
C PRO A 7 10.80 13.68 14.89
N ALA A 8 10.97 13.97 13.58
CA ALA A 8 10.04 13.59 12.53
C ALA A 8 10.23 12.15 12.01
N LEU A 9 11.43 11.56 12.16
CA LEU A 9 11.70 10.19 11.68
C LEU A 9 11.13 9.11 12.62
N ASP A 10 10.97 9.43 13.90
CA ASP A 10 10.30 8.56 14.88
C ASP A 10 8.77 8.52 14.73
N LEU A 11 8.20 9.17 13.70
CA LEU A 11 6.76 9.12 13.39
C LEU A 11 6.42 8.15 12.24
N PHE A 12 7.42 7.59 11.56
CA PHE A 12 7.19 6.65 10.47
C PHE A 12 6.79 5.29 11.06
N LYS A 13 5.50 4.98 10.94
CA LYS A 13 5.01 3.64 11.22
C LYS A 13 5.78 2.63 10.37
N GLU A 14 6.25 1.55 10.99
CA GLU A 14 7.05 0.54 10.31
C GLU A 14 6.18 -0.27 9.35
N PHE A 15 6.62 -0.37 8.09
CA PHE A 15 5.97 -1.19 7.10
C PHE A 15 6.37 -2.66 7.29
N VAL A 16 5.42 -3.52 7.68
CA VAL A 16 5.71 -4.91 8.11
C VAL A 16 5.50 -5.93 6.99
N ASP A 17 4.41 -5.81 6.23
CA ASP A 17 4.04 -6.82 5.23
C ASP A 17 3.23 -6.18 4.08
N PHE A 18 3.46 -6.67 2.87
CA PHE A 18 2.71 -6.34 1.66
C PHE A 18 2.16 -7.62 1.03
N GLN A 19 0.85 -7.78 1.04
CA GLN A 19 0.18 -8.88 0.35
C GLN A 19 -0.75 -8.33 -0.73
N TRP A 20 -0.82 -9.02 -1.86
CA TRP A 20 -1.71 -8.63 -2.94
C TRP A 20 -2.31 -9.84 -3.64
N LYS A 21 -3.48 -9.63 -4.26
CA LYS A 21 -4.17 -10.61 -5.10
C LYS A 21 -4.77 -9.91 -6.32
N LEU A 22 -4.65 -10.52 -7.49
CA LEU A 22 -5.38 -10.13 -8.69
C LEU A 22 -6.71 -10.90 -8.74
N GLY A 23 -7.82 -10.18 -8.69
CA GLY A 23 -9.17 -10.71 -8.75
C GLY A 23 -9.92 -10.23 -9.98
N LEU A 24 -11.00 -10.93 -10.31
CA LEU A 24 -11.97 -10.51 -11.32
C LEU A 24 -13.32 -10.37 -10.62
N ALA A 25 -13.90 -9.17 -10.64
CA ALA A 25 -15.23 -8.97 -10.11
C ALA A 25 -16.26 -9.50 -11.12
N ALA A 26 -17.26 -10.23 -10.67
CA ALA A 26 -18.41 -10.62 -11.49
C ALA A 26 -19.67 -10.05 -10.84
N SER A 27 -20.49 -9.31 -11.61
CA SER A 27 -21.81 -8.86 -11.16
C SER A 27 -22.92 -9.69 -11.84
N CYS A 28 -24.06 -9.85 -11.15
CA CYS A 28 -25.27 -10.55 -11.62
C CYS A 28 -26.47 -9.65 -11.26
N ASP A 29 -27.38 -9.26 -12.16
CA ASP A 29 -28.61 -10.02 -12.45
C ASP A 29 -29.11 -9.95 -13.91
N SER A 30 -28.36 -9.31 -14.82
CA SER A 30 -28.59 -9.38 -16.26
C SER A 30 -27.30 -8.99 -16.96
N CYS A 31 -26.45 -10.01 -17.17
CA CYS A 31 -25.07 -9.91 -17.61
C CYS A 31 -24.84 -8.85 -18.72
N ARG A 32 -24.32 -7.67 -18.32
CA ARG A 32 -23.50 -6.80 -19.17
C ARG A 32 -22.21 -6.46 -18.44
N SER A 33 -21.35 -7.48 -18.35
CA SER A 33 -19.89 -7.38 -18.41
C SER A 33 -19.22 -6.27 -17.56
N LEU A 34 -19.06 -6.50 -16.24
CA LEU A 34 -17.92 -5.94 -15.52
C LEU A 34 -16.78 -6.96 -15.59
N LYS A 35 -15.94 -6.88 -16.63
CA LYS A 35 -14.73 -7.70 -16.80
C LYS A 35 -13.48 -6.93 -16.38
N TYR A 36 -13.55 -6.20 -15.27
CA TYR A 36 -12.43 -5.38 -14.86
C TYR A 36 -11.64 -6.11 -13.80
N PRO A 37 -10.40 -6.55 -14.11
CA PRO A 37 -9.52 -7.07 -13.09
C PRO A 37 -9.23 -5.97 -12.07
N TYR A 38 -9.20 -6.36 -10.81
CA TYR A 38 -8.83 -5.49 -9.71
C TYR A 38 -7.73 -6.14 -8.89
N VAL A 39 -6.90 -5.31 -8.28
CA VAL A 39 -5.86 -5.73 -7.34
C VAL A 39 -6.37 -5.40 -5.95
N ALA A 40 -6.51 -6.42 -5.12
CA ALA A 40 -6.71 -6.25 -3.68
C ALA A 40 -5.35 -6.26 -3.00
N VAL A 41 -5.06 -5.21 -2.23
CA VAL A 41 -3.82 -5.06 -1.45
C VAL A 41 -4.16 -5.10 0.02
N MET A 42 -3.32 -5.77 0.79
CA MET A 42 -3.34 -5.80 2.24
C MET A 42 -1.96 -5.40 2.77
N LEU A 43 -1.92 -4.34 3.56
CA LEU A 43 -0.73 -3.80 4.20
C LEU A 43 -0.78 -4.11 5.69
N LYS A 44 0.33 -4.57 6.26
CA LYS A 44 0.52 -4.59 7.72
C LYS A 44 1.51 -3.51 8.10
N VAL A 45 1.13 -2.71 9.08
CA VAL A 45 1.90 -1.55 9.55
C VAL A 45 1.96 -1.57 11.07
N ALA A 46 3.16 -1.53 11.65
CA ALA A 46 3.33 -1.40 13.10
C ALA A 46 3.37 0.07 13.50
N ASP A 47 2.66 0.44 14.55
CA ASP A 47 2.87 1.73 15.19
C ASP A 47 4.03 1.70 16.19
N HIS A 48 4.35 2.84 16.80
CA HIS A 48 5.49 2.99 17.73
C HIS A 48 5.39 2.11 18.99
N SER A 49 4.23 1.51 19.27
CA SER A 49 4.06 0.55 20.37
C SER A 49 4.32 -0.90 19.94
N GLY A 50 4.65 -1.13 18.66
CA GLY A 50 4.76 -2.47 18.07
C GLY A 50 3.41 -3.08 17.71
N GLN A 51 2.29 -2.36 17.89
CA GLN A 51 0.97 -2.86 17.51
C GLN A 51 0.84 -2.87 15.99
N VAL A 52 0.67 -4.06 15.42
CA VAL A 52 0.46 -4.26 13.98
C VAL A 52 -1.00 -4.05 13.61
N LYS A 53 -1.23 -3.16 12.66
CA LYS A 53 -2.54 -2.86 12.07
C LYS A 53 -2.57 -3.30 10.61
N THR A 54 -3.66 -3.94 10.23
CA THR A 54 -3.92 -4.35 8.85
C THR A 54 -4.79 -3.30 8.15
N LYS A 55 -4.41 -2.89 6.95
CA LYS A 55 -5.21 -2.04 6.06
C LYS A 55 -5.37 -2.72 4.72
N SER A 56 -6.59 -2.73 4.19
CA SER A 56 -6.88 -3.34 2.89
C SER A 56 -7.61 -2.38 1.98
N PHE A 57 -7.31 -2.43 0.69
CA PHE A 57 -7.95 -1.61 -0.32
C PHE A 57 -7.89 -2.31 -1.68
N GLU A 58 -8.82 -1.94 -2.56
CA GLU A 58 -8.93 -2.46 -3.91
C GLU A 58 -8.66 -1.35 -4.92
N MET A 59 -8.07 -1.71 -6.05
CA MET A 59 -7.81 -0.77 -7.14
C MET A 59 -7.94 -1.46 -8.49
N ILE A 60 -8.34 -0.73 -9.52
CA ILE A 60 -8.30 -1.25 -10.89
C ILE A 60 -6.86 -1.35 -11.39
N VAL A 61 -6.59 -2.21 -12.38
CA VAL A 61 -5.22 -2.42 -12.91
C VAL A 61 -4.51 -1.10 -13.32
N PRO A 62 -5.15 -0.12 -14.00
CA PRO A 62 -4.48 1.15 -14.29
C PRO A 62 -4.06 1.94 -13.04
N GLN A 63 -4.85 1.88 -11.96
CA GLN A 63 -4.48 2.51 -10.69
C GLN A 63 -3.31 1.78 -10.03
N PHE A 64 -3.25 0.45 -10.14
CA PHE A 64 -2.11 -0.34 -9.67
C PHE A 64 -0.82 -0.02 -10.41
N GLN A 65 -0.88 0.17 -11.73
CA GLN A 65 0.28 0.59 -12.52
C GLN A 65 0.81 1.96 -12.07
N ASN A 66 -0.09 2.90 -11.76
CA ASN A 66 0.30 4.19 -11.20
C ASN A 66 0.91 4.05 -9.80
N PHE A 67 0.32 3.19 -8.96
CA PHE A 67 0.81 2.89 -7.62
C PHE A 67 2.22 2.27 -7.65
N ASP A 68 2.49 1.29 -8.52
CA ASP A 68 3.81 0.67 -8.71
C ASP A 68 4.88 1.72 -9.07
N ARG A 69 4.55 2.64 -9.98
CA ARG A 69 5.46 3.75 -10.33
C ARG A 69 5.78 4.62 -9.12
N GLN A 70 4.75 5.07 -8.39
CA GLN A 70 4.94 5.90 -7.19
C GLN A 70 5.74 5.17 -6.12
N PHE A 71 5.52 3.86 -5.95
CA PHE A 71 6.25 3.05 -4.98
C PHE A 71 7.75 2.99 -5.31
N LYS A 72 8.12 2.88 -6.59
CA LYS A 72 9.51 2.94 -7.06
C LYS A 72 10.14 4.31 -6.86
N GLU A 73 9.39 5.39 -7.10
CA GLU A 73 9.84 6.76 -6.85
C GLU A 73 10.14 6.99 -5.36
N ILE A 74 9.27 6.48 -4.48
CA ILE A 74 9.49 6.53 -3.02
C ILE A 74 10.73 5.71 -2.62
N ALA A 75 10.89 4.50 -3.16
CA ALA A 75 12.06 3.67 -2.87
C ALA A 75 13.37 4.37 -3.28
N ALA A 76 13.43 4.94 -4.49
CA ALA A 76 14.58 5.68 -4.97
C ALA A 76 14.89 6.92 -4.12
N ALA A 77 13.85 7.63 -3.64
CA ALA A 77 14.02 8.76 -2.74
C ALA A 77 14.58 8.34 -1.38
N ILE A 78 14.17 7.17 -0.85
CA ILE A 78 14.69 6.61 0.40
C ILE A 78 16.16 6.19 0.26
N GLU A 79 16.53 5.57 -0.86
CA GLU A 79 17.90 5.12 -1.14
C GLU A 79 18.89 6.29 -1.32
N ALA A 80 18.41 7.45 -1.76
CA ALA A 80 19.23 8.64 -1.98
C ALA A 80 19.47 9.48 -0.70
N MET A 81 18.92 9.07 0.44
CA MET A 81 19.09 9.73 1.75
C MET A 81 20.31 9.24 2.52
#